data_AF-A0A534I0I7-F1
#
_entry.id   AF-A0A534I0I7-F1
#
_cell.length_a   1.000
_cell.length_b   1.000
_cell.length_c   1.000
_cell.angle_alpha   90.00
_cell.angle_beta   90.00
_cell.angle_gamma   90.00
#
_symmetry.space_group_name_H-M   'P 1'
#
loop_
_entity.id
_entity.type
_entity.pdbx_description
1 polymer ?
#
loop_
_entity_poly.entity_id
_entity_poly.type
_entity_poly.pdbx_seq_one_letter_code
_entity_poly.pdbx_strand_id
1 'polypeptide(L)' 'MTKLAKEPWDFIFAAGDDWTDEALFGVLPAQAISIRVGLRPSAARFLVERPEELMEILEDLMK' A
#
# COMPACT_ATOMS: atom_id res chain seq x y z
N MET A 1 10.40 13.73 11.31
CA MET A 1 9.72 14.16 10.07
C MET A 1 10.01 13.13 9.00
N THR A 2 9.02 12.31 8.62
CA THR A 2 9.12 11.32 7.55
C THR A 2 9.38 12.03 6.21
N LYS A 3 10.26 11.48 5.36
CA LYS A 3 10.63 12.10 4.06
C LYS A 3 9.43 12.34 3.13
N LEU A 4 8.34 11.59 3.33
CA LEU A 4 7.09 11.65 2.56
C LEU A 4 6.31 12.96 2.73
N ALA A 5 6.44 13.68 3.86
CA ALA A 5 5.60 14.85 4.14
C ALA A 5 6.03 16.15 3.45
N LYS A 6 6.96 16.09 2.49
CA LYS A 6 7.64 17.28 1.96
C LYS A 6 7.00 17.87 0.70
N GLU A 7 6.16 17.12 -0.02
CA GLU A 7 5.59 17.56 -1.30
C GLU A 7 4.16 17.00 -1.49
N PRO A 8 3.29 17.66 -2.27
CA PRO A 8 2.01 17.11 -2.69
C PRO A 8 2.25 16.04 -3.77
N TRP A 9 2.28 14.77 -3.36
CA TRP A 9 2.45 13.66 -4.30
C TRP A 9 1.16 13.41 -5.09
N ASP A 10 1.26 13.39 -6.41
CA ASP A 10 0.15 13.03 -7.31
C ASP A 10 -0.20 11.54 -7.26
N PHE A 11 0.74 10.72 -6.77
CA PHE A 11 0.58 9.27 -6.63
C PHE A 11 1.21 8.79 -5.32
N ILE A 12 0.43 8.04 -4.53
CA ILE A 12 0.86 7.45 -3.27
C ILE A 12 0.50 5.97 -3.30
N PHE A 13 1.51 5.12 -3.11
CA PHE A 13 1.36 3.67 -3.06
C PHE A 13 1.99 3.13 -1.78
N ALA A 14 1.30 2.23 -1.10
CA ALA A 14 1.79 1.50 0.06
C ALA A 14 1.36 0.03 -0.03
N ALA A 15 2.28 -0.88 0.28
CA ALA A 15 1.97 -2.31 0.40
C ALA A 15 2.68 -2.89 1.62
N GLY A 16 2.01 -3.82 2.30
CA GLY A 16 2.50 -4.43 3.54
C GLY A 16 1.71 -5.68 3.94
N ASP A 17 2.27 -6.53 4.79
CA ASP A 17 1.73 -7.85 5.10
C ASP A 17 1.40 -8.04 6.60
N ASP A 18 1.95 -7.21 7.48
CA ASP A 18 1.85 -7.40 8.93
C ASP A 18 1.01 -6.31 9.63
N TRP A 19 0.94 -6.39 10.96
CA TRP A 19 0.12 -5.47 11.76
C TRP A 19 0.76 -4.08 11.91
N THR A 20 2.07 -3.96 11.68
CA THR A 20 2.77 -2.67 11.76
C THR A 20 2.38 -1.77 10.60
N ASP A 21 2.07 -2.36 9.44
CA ASP A 21 1.60 -1.66 8.24
C ASP A 21 0.17 -1.10 8.38
N GLU A 22 -0.65 -1.65 9.27
CA GLU A 22 -2.04 -1.19 9.46
C GLU A 22 -2.09 0.25 9.98
N ALA A 23 -1.12 0.65 10.80
CA ALA A 23 -0.98 2.03 11.24
C ALA A 23 -0.63 2.96 10.08
N LEU A 24 0.19 2.49 9.12
CA LEU A 24 0.46 3.23 7.88
C LEU A 24 -0.81 3.37 7.05
N PHE A 25 -1.55 2.29 6.81
CA PHE A 25 -2.77 2.31 6.02
C PHE A 25 -3.82 3.27 6.59
N GLY A 26 -3.96 3.30 7.92
CA GLY A 26 -4.93 4.17 8.60
C GLY A 26 -4.64 5.68 8.49
N VAL A 27 -3.41 6.08 8.18
CA VAL A 27 -3.03 7.50 8.04
C VAL A 27 -2.89 7.96 6.59
N LEU A 28 -3.00 7.04 5.62
CA LEU A 28 -2.93 7.37 4.21
C LEU A 28 -4.16 8.19 3.80
N PRO A 29 -3.97 9.19 2.91
CA PRO A 29 -5.10 9.96 2.41
C PRO A 29 -5.96 9.08 1.48
N ALA A 30 -7.24 9.42 1.31
CA ALA A 30 -8.20 8.58 0.60
C ALA A 30 -7.83 8.29 -0.86
N GLN A 31 -7.00 9.11 -1.51
CA GLN A 31 -6.52 8.88 -2.87
C GLN A 31 -5.36 7.89 -2.97
N ALA A 32 -4.71 7.52 -1.85
CA ALA A 32 -3.60 6.59 -1.87
C ALA A 32 -4.07 5.17 -2.22
N ILE A 33 -3.23 4.44 -2.94
CA ILE A 33 -3.38 3.01 -3.15
C ILE A 33 -2.67 2.31 -1.99
N SER A 34 -3.43 1.53 -1.21
CA SER A 34 -2.90 0.68 -0.15
C SER A 34 -3.28 -0.78 -0.40
N ILE A 35 -2.30 -1.67 -0.37
CA ILE A 35 -2.46 -3.10 -0.62
C ILE A 35 -1.97 -3.89 0.58
N ARG A 36 -2.85 -4.72 1.14
CA ARG A 36 -2.44 -5.75 2.08
C ARG A 36 -2.01 -7.01 1.34
N VAL A 37 -0.89 -7.59 1.74
CA VAL A 37 -0.49 -8.93 1.32
C VAL A 37 -0.98 -9.95 2.36
N GLY A 38 -1.76 -10.93 1.89
CA GLY A 38 -2.39 -11.96 2.72
C GLY A 38 -3.81 -11.62 3.17
N LEU A 39 -4.67 -12.64 3.23
CA LEU A 39 -6.10 -12.54 3.49
C LEU A 39 -6.44 -12.36 4.98
N ARG A 40 -6.29 -11.14 5.49
CA ARG A 40 -6.73 -10.75 6.85
C ARG A 40 -7.46 -9.40 6.82
N PRO A 41 -8.29 -9.10 7.83
CA PRO A 41 -8.87 -7.78 7.98
C PRO A 41 -7.78 -6.71 7.98
N SER A 42 -8.03 -5.61 7.26
CA SER A 42 -7.05 -4.55 7.04
C SER A 42 -7.72 -3.22 6.81
N ALA A 43 -7.02 -2.14 7.14
CA ALA A 43 -7.33 -0.77 6.73
C ALA A 43 -6.85 -0.47 5.29
N ALA A 44 -6.11 -1.38 4.66
CA ALA A 44 -5.76 -1.27 3.24
C ALA A 44 -7.01 -1.28 2.35
N ARG A 45 -6.96 -0.54 1.23
CA ARG A 45 -8.07 -0.47 0.26
C ARG A 45 -8.23 -1.74 -0.56
N PHE A 46 -7.12 -2.45 -0.78
CA PHE A 46 -7.06 -3.67 -1.57
C PHE A 46 -6.27 -4.74 -0.82
N LEU A 47 -6.43 -5.97 -1.26
CA LEU A 47 -5.76 -7.14 -0.72
C LEU A 47 -5.34 -8.06 -1.87
N VAL A 48 -4.17 -8.65 -1.74
CA VAL A 48 -3.68 -9.76 -2.58
C VAL A 48 -3.44 -10.97 -1.69
N GLU A 49 -3.59 -12.17 -2.22
CA GLU A 49 -3.44 -13.37 -1.39
C GLU A 49 -1.97 -13.67 -1.11
N ARG A 50 -1.11 -13.51 -2.12
CA ARG A 50 0.32 -13.85 -2.02
C ARG A 50 1.23 -12.73 -2.54
N PRO A 51 2.51 -12.69 -2.10
CA PRO A 51 3.45 -11.67 -2.55
C PRO A 51 3.67 -11.63 -4.06
N GLU A 52 3.53 -12.76 -4.77
CA GLU A 52 3.73 -12.84 -6.21
C GLU A 52 2.73 -11.97 -6.99
N GLU A 53 1.48 -11.89 -6.52
CA GLU A 53 0.45 -11.03 -7.12
C GLU A 53 0.81 -9.54 -6.98
N LEU A 54 1.42 -9.15 -5.85
CA LEU A 54 1.93 -7.79 -5.69
C LEU A 54 3.06 -7.51 -6.68
N MET A 55 3.96 -8.48 -6.90
CA MET A 55 5.05 -8.35 -7.86
C MET A 55 4.53 -8.18 -9.29
N GLU A 56 3.52 -8.96 -9.69
CA GLU A 56 2.86 -8.82 -11.00
C GLU A 56 2.27 -7.41 -11.20
N ILE A 57 1.61 -6.86 -10.17
CA ILE A 57 1.08 -5.49 -10.19
C ILE A 57 2.22 -4.45 -10.37
N LEU A 58 3.34 -4.63 -9.65
CA LEU A 58 4.48 -3.72 -9.75
C LEU A 58 5.16 -3.79 -11.12
N GLU A 59 5.27 -4.98 -11.70
CA GLU A 59 5.78 -5.17 -13.06
C GLU A 59 4.88 -4.51 -14.11
N ASP A 60 3.56 -4.63 -13.95
CA ASP A 60 2.59 -3.98 -14.83
C ASP A 60 2.62 -2.46 -14.70
N LEU A 61 2.87 -1.92 -13.50
CA LEU A 61 3.00 -0.47 -13.27
C LEU A 61 4.25 0.13 -13.93
N MET A 62 5.28 -0.69 -14.19
CA MET A 62 6.52 -0.25 -14.83
C MET A 62 6.48 -0.27 -16.37
N LYS A 63 5.38 -0.73 -16.97
CA LYS A 63 5.16 -0.74 -18.42
C LYS A 63 4.60 0.59 -18.92
#